data_AF-A0A538U045-F1
#
_entry.id   AF-A0A538U045-F1
#
_cell.length_a   1.000
_cell.length_b   1.000
_cell.length_c   1.000
_cell.angle_alpha   90.00
_cell.angle_beta   90.00
_cell.angle_gamma   90.00
#
_symmetry.space_group_name_H-M   'P 1'
#
loop_
_entity.id
_entity.type
_entity.pdbx_description
1 polymer ?
#
loop_
_entity_poly.entity_id
_entity_poly.type
_entity_poly.pdbx_seq_one_letter_code
_entity_poly.pdbx_strand_id
1 'polypeptide(L)'
;MKVNYAAVVAKAGGLGVLGFSAKVLSIGEVILTTEQAPDGTGETVNPSFTVLGLSWARAFTDRVRFGLTASYDNEHILNMTASGVAFDFGVQYTTGWRNLKLGMVMKNLGNSMEFNGEDLEISILPPGSEPGSANRIVRFTTAKFEMPSYFSFAANADLMREGANVLQILGAFQKRSGPTATSSCSGARGSARW
;
A
#
# COMPACT_ATOMS: atom_id res chain seq x y z
N MET A 1 -13.01 12.47 -6.29
CA MET A 1 -11.96 11.76 -5.54
C MET A 1 -11.57 12.51 -4.27
N LYS A 2 -11.74 11.89 -3.11
CA LYS A 2 -11.39 12.43 -1.78
C LYS A 2 -10.46 11.47 -1.07
N VAL A 3 -9.43 12.00 -0.39
CA VAL A 3 -8.50 11.22 0.43
C VAL A 3 -8.55 11.72 1.86
N ASN A 4 -8.88 10.83 2.78
CA ASN A 4 -8.84 11.08 4.21
C ASN A 4 -7.68 10.29 4.80
N TYR A 5 -6.88 10.93 5.65
CA TYR A 5 -5.76 10.29 6.33
C TYR A 5 -5.72 10.77 7.78
N ALA A 6 -5.62 9.83 8.70
CA ALA A 6 -5.42 10.10 10.12
C ALA A 6 -4.34 9.16 10.66
N ALA A 7 -3.48 9.69 11.53
CA ALA A 7 -2.49 8.88 12.22
C ALA A 7 -2.29 9.39 13.64
N VAL A 8 -2.11 8.45 14.57
CA VAL A 8 -1.78 8.71 15.97
C VAL A 8 -0.55 7.90 16.34
N VAL A 9 0.37 8.53 17.05
CA VAL A 9 1.61 7.89 17.49
C VAL A 9 1.78 8.15 18.98
N ALA A 10 2.01 7.08 19.74
CA ALA A 10 2.19 7.13 21.18
C ALA A 10 3.50 6.44 21.57
N LYS A 11 4.26 7.06 22.46
CA LYS A 11 5.42 6.42 23.08
C LYS A 11 4.94 5.47 24.17
N ALA A 12 5.12 4.17 23.97
CA ALA A 12 4.74 3.12 24.90
C ALA A 12 5.89 2.81 25.90
N GLY A 13 6.52 3.86 26.45
CA GLY A 13 7.61 3.74 27.41
C GLY A 13 8.73 2.79 26.97
N GLY A 14 9.00 1.76 27.79
CA GLY A 14 10.04 0.76 27.52
C GLY A 14 9.74 -0.19 26.36
N LEU A 15 8.52 -0.22 25.82
CA LEU A 15 8.17 -1.04 24.66
C LEU A 15 8.51 -0.36 23.32
N GLY A 16 8.80 0.95 23.33
CA GLY A 16 9.11 1.73 22.13
C GLY A 16 7.97 2.68 21.74
N VAL A 17 7.66 2.76 20.46
CA VAL A 17 6.66 3.66 19.89
C VAL A 17 5.65 2.83 19.12
N LEU A 18 4.38 3.05 19.40
CA LEU A 18 3.26 2.49 18.66
C LEU A 18 2.63 3.58 17.83
N GLY A 19 2.32 3.26 16.58
CA GLY A 19 1.62 4.12 15.64
C GLY A 19 0.39 3.40 15.12
N PHE A 20 -0.71 4.12 14.99
CA PHE A 20 -1.87 3.68 14.24
C PHE A 20 -2.14 4.69 13.14
N SER A 21 -2.50 4.21 11.95
CA SER A 21 -2.84 5.03 10.80
C SER A 21 -4.05 4.47 10.10
N ALA A 22 -4.89 5.36 9.59
CA ALA A 22 -6.04 5.03 8.78
C ALA A 22 -6.04 5.93 7.56
N LYS A 23 -6.13 5.34 6.37
CA LYS A 23 -6.20 6.03 5.10
C LYS A 23 -7.45 5.54 4.37
N VAL A 24 -8.31 6.45 3.97
CA VAL A 24 -9.50 6.15 3.19
C VAL A 24 -9.44 6.97 1.91
N LEU A 25 -9.50 6.29 0.77
CA LEU A 25 -9.59 6.88 -0.54
C LEU A 25 -10.97 6.57 -1.11
N SER A 26 -11.75 7.59 -1.40
CA SER A 26 -13.06 7.47 -2.06
C SER A 26 -12.95 8.10 -3.44
N ILE A 27 -13.16 7.31 -4.49
CA ILE A 27 -13.11 7.82 -5.87
C ILE A 27 -14.29 8.76 -6.12
N GLY A 28 -15.45 8.43 -5.55
CA GLY A 28 -16.72 9.14 -5.73
C GLY A 28 -17.63 8.33 -6.65
N GLU A 29 -18.73 8.95 -7.06
CA GLU A 29 -19.73 8.34 -7.93
C GLU A 29 -19.19 8.16 -9.35
N VAL A 30 -19.18 6.92 -9.83
CA VAL A 30 -18.79 6.55 -11.19
C VAL A 30 -19.96 5.79 -11.82
N ILE A 31 -20.28 6.09 -13.07
CA ILE A 31 -21.32 5.39 -13.82
C ILE A 31 -20.81 3.99 -14.16
N LEU A 32 -21.61 2.96 -13.87
CA LEU A 32 -21.27 1.59 -14.20
C LEU A 32 -21.35 1.38 -15.72
N THR A 33 -20.26 0.91 -16.32
CA THR A 33 -20.19 0.52 -17.72
C THR A 33 -20.03 -0.99 -17.81
N THR A 34 -20.83 -1.64 -18.66
CA THR A 34 -20.67 -3.08 -18.96
C THR A 34 -20.31 -3.25 -20.43
N GLU A 35 -19.79 -4.42 -20.82
CA GLU A 35 -19.50 -4.75 -22.23
C GLU A 35 -20.74 -4.58 -23.15
N GLN A 36 -21.94 -4.72 -22.58
CA GLN A 36 -23.21 -4.57 -23.31
C GLN A 36 -23.72 -3.12 -23.34
N ALA A 37 -23.23 -2.25 -22.45
CA ALA A 37 -23.63 -0.85 -22.32
C ALA A 37 -22.41 0.04 -21.99
N PRO A 38 -21.58 0.37 -23.01
CA PRO A 38 -20.38 1.17 -22.83
C PRO A 38 -20.65 2.64 -22.52
N ASP A 39 -21.81 3.17 -22.92
CA ASP A 39 -22.26 4.54 -22.62
C ASP A 39 -22.81 4.71 -21.18
N GLY A 40 -22.85 3.61 -20.40
CA GLY A 40 -23.30 3.57 -19.02
C GLY A 40 -24.67 2.88 -18.84
N THR A 41 -24.81 2.08 -17.79
CA THR A 41 -26.06 1.37 -17.45
C THR A 41 -27.09 2.24 -16.72
N GLY A 42 -26.73 3.49 -16.37
CA GLY A 42 -27.53 4.38 -15.51
C GLY A 42 -27.38 4.10 -14.01
N GLU A 43 -26.65 3.05 -13.64
CA GLU A 43 -26.32 2.71 -12.25
C GLU A 43 -25.03 3.44 -11.82
N THR A 44 -24.99 3.89 -10.56
CA THR A 44 -23.86 4.64 -10.00
C THR A 44 -23.19 3.84 -8.90
N VAL A 45 -21.87 3.74 -8.96
CA VAL A 45 -21.06 2.93 -8.05
C VAL A 45 -20.05 3.83 -7.35
N ASN A 46 -19.81 3.57 -6.07
CA ASN A 46 -18.89 4.32 -5.24
C ASN A 46 -17.73 3.43 -4.77
N PRO A 47 -16.68 3.24 -5.59
CA PRO A 47 -15.53 2.46 -5.17
C PRO A 47 -14.74 3.19 -4.07
N SER A 48 -14.37 2.44 -3.04
CA SER A 48 -13.62 2.95 -1.90
C SER A 48 -12.51 2.00 -1.47
N PHE A 49 -11.40 2.59 -1.01
CA PHE A 49 -10.22 1.88 -0.57
C PHE A 49 -9.89 2.34 0.84
N THR A 50 -9.76 1.40 1.76
CA THR A 50 -9.42 1.64 3.15
C THR A 50 -8.15 0.90 3.51
N VAL A 51 -7.18 1.60 4.07
CA VAL A 51 -5.91 1.04 4.55
C VAL A 51 -5.75 1.39 6.02
N LEU A 52 -5.66 0.38 6.87
CA LEU A 52 -5.41 0.53 8.30
C LEU A 52 -4.01 0.01 8.62
N GLY A 53 -3.15 0.84 9.17
CA GLY A 53 -1.76 0.50 9.49
C GLY A 53 -1.50 0.56 10.98
N LEU A 54 -0.96 -0.52 11.55
CA LEU A 54 -0.42 -0.58 12.90
C LEU A 54 1.11 -0.68 12.83
N SER A 55 1.79 0.33 13.33
CA SER A 55 3.24 0.44 13.35
C SER A 55 3.79 0.25 14.76
N TRP A 56 4.91 -0.45 14.87
CA TRP A 56 5.72 -0.53 16.07
C TRP A 56 7.18 -0.21 15.74
N ALA A 57 7.80 0.65 16.52
CA ALA A 57 9.20 1.01 16.33
C ALA A 57 9.94 1.05 17.66
N ARG A 58 11.18 0.55 17.67
CA ARG A 58 12.03 0.53 18.87
C ARG A 58 13.50 0.75 18.51
N ALA A 59 14.19 1.53 19.35
CA ALA A 59 15.64 1.61 19.34
C ALA A 59 16.21 0.41 20.13
N PHE A 60 16.97 -0.45 19.46
CA PHE A 60 17.68 -1.56 20.10
C PHE A 60 19.04 -1.12 20.65
N THR A 61 19.65 -0.12 20.03
CA THR A 61 20.93 0.47 20.42
C THR A 61 20.91 1.95 20.05
N ASP A 62 21.85 2.75 20.56
CA ASP A 62 22.00 4.17 20.20
C ASP A 62 22.14 4.42 18.70
N ARG A 63 22.59 3.39 17.96
CA ARG A 63 22.86 3.42 16.53
C ARG A 63 21.88 2.63 15.68
N VAL A 64 21.07 1.73 16.26
CA VAL A 64 20.20 0.81 15.51
C VAL A 64 18.75 1.01 15.94
N ARG A 65 17.89 1.36 14.97
CA ARG A 65 16.44 1.45 15.14
C ARG A 65 15.76 0.46 14.22
N PHE A 66 14.75 -0.20 14.74
CA PHE A 66 13.92 -1.16 14.03
C PHE A 66 12.48 -0.67 14.01
N GLY A 67 11.79 -0.91 12.91
CA GLY A 67 10.37 -0.64 12.73
C GLY A 67 9.70 -1.80 12.03
N LEU A 68 8.51 -2.16 12.49
CA LEU A 68 7.61 -3.11 11.86
C LEU A 68 6.27 -2.40 11.68
N THR A 69 5.61 -2.62 10.55
CA THR A 69 4.24 -2.14 10.35
C THR A 69 3.41 -3.27 9.75
N ALA A 70 2.24 -3.51 10.32
CA ALA A 70 1.23 -4.36 9.72
C ALA A 70 0.15 -3.45 9.12
N SER A 71 -0.16 -3.66 7.85
CA SER A 71 -1.19 -2.93 7.11
C SER A 71 -2.29 -3.90 6.71
N TYR A 72 -3.54 -3.50 6.91
CA TYR A 72 -4.72 -4.16 6.41
C TYR A 72 -5.34 -3.30 5.33
N ASP A 73 -5.32 -3.82 4.11
CA ASP A 73 -5.85 -3.17 2.93
C ASP A 73 -7.20 -3.79 2.61
N ASN A 74 -8.22 -2.96 2.43
CA ASN A 74 -9.55 -3.37 2.06
C ASN A 74 -10.07 -2.49 0.92
N GLU A 75 -10.51 -3.13 -0.15
CA GLU A 75 -10.98 -2.50 -1.37
C GLU A 75 -12.41 -2.97 -1.66
N HIS A 76 -13.31 -2.01 -1.82
CA HIS A 76 -14.71 -2.23 -2.14
C HIS A 76 -15.01 -1.68 -3.53
N ILE A 77 -15.48 -2.55 -4.43
CA ILE A 77 -15.96 -2.21 -5.77
C ILE A 77 -17.27 -2.96 -5.99
N LEU A 78 -18.36 -2.26 -6.31
CA LEU A 78 -19.71 -2.87 -6.43
C LEU A 78 -20.07 -3.65 -5.14
N ASN A 79 -20.47 -4.93 -5.27
CA ASN A 79 -20.67 -5.87 -4.17
C ASN A 79 -19.47 -6.82 -3.95
N MET A 80 -18.30 -6.48 -4.50
CA MET A 80 -17.06 -7.23 -4.32
C MET A 80 -16.13 -6.53 -3.32
N THR A 81 -15.58 -7.32 -2.42
CA THR A 81 -14.59 -6.88 -1.44
C THR A 81 -13.30 -7.67 -1.63
N ALA A 82 -12.19 -6.98 -1.82
CA ALA A 82 -10.86 -7.57 -1.67
C ALA A 82 -10.27 -7.12 -0.34
N SER A 83 -9.70 -8.06 0.41
CA SER A 83 -8.95 -7.72 1.62
C SER A 83 -7.60 -8.42 1.64
N GLY A 84 -6.60 -7.70 2.15
CA GLY A 84 -5.21 -8.13 2.20
C GLY A 84 -4.54 -7.69 3.48
N VAL A 85 -3.56 -8.48 3.91
CA VAL A 85 -2.66 -8.11 5.01
C VAL A 85 -1.24 -8.03 4.46
N ALA A 86 -0.60 -6.89 4.68
CA ALA A 86 0.78 -6.60 4.34
C ALA A 86 1.60 -6.35 5.60
N PHE A 87 2.87 -6.71 5.54
CA PHE A 87 3.86 -6.39 6.55
C PHE A 87 4.98 -5.57 5.93
N ASP A 88 5.46 -4.57 6.67
CA ASP A 88 6.59 -3.74 6.33
C ASP A 88 7.66 -3.90 7.42
N PHE A 89 8.91 -3.96 6.98
CA PHE A 89 10.07 -4.07 7.85
C PHE A 89 11.05 -2.94 7.53
N GLY A 90 11.47 -2.20 8.54
CA GLY A 90 12.38 -1.07 8.42
C GLY A 90 13.52 -1.15 9.43
N VAL A 91 14.74 -0.90 8.97
CA VAL A 91 15.92 -0.77 9.84
C VAL A 91 16.64 0.52 9.51
N GLN A 92 17.04 1.25 10.54
CA GLN A 92 17.85 2.44 10.40
C GLN A 92 19.11 2.32 11.25
N TYR A 93 20.26 2.50 10.60
CA TYR A 93 21.58 2.55 11.23
C TYR A 93 22.11 3.97 11.27
N THR A 94 22.76 4.38 12.35
CA THR A 94 23.42 5.68 12.50
C THR A 94 24.88 5.45 12.88
N THR A 95 25.79 5.74 11.95
CA THR A 95 27.23 5.42 12.07
C THR A 95 27.95 6.34 13.06
N GLY A 96 27.39 7.52 13.36
CA GLY A 96 27.96 8.50 14.29
C GLY A 96 29.02 9.43 13.67
N TRP A 97 29.62 9.06 12.55
CA TRP A 97 30.48 9.94 11.75
C TRP A 97 29.63 10.87 10.88
N ARG A 98 29.79 12.20 11.05
CA ARG A 98 29.02 13.25 10.32
C ARG A 98 27.50 13.02 10.29
N ASN A 99 26.96 12.42 11.36
CA ASN A 99 25.54 12.07 11.47
C ASN A 99 25.02 11.24 10.26
N LEU A 100 25.90 10.44 9.65
CA LEU A 100 25.53 9.52 8.57
C LEU A 100 24.50 8.52 9.09
N LYS A 101 23.32 8.49 8.46
CA LYS A 101 22.32 7.46 8.73
C LYS A 101 21.97 6.73 7.44
N LEU A 102 21.86 5.42 7.57
CA LEU A 102 21.50 4.51 6.50
C LEU A 102 20.16 3.88 6.88
N GLY A 103 19.22 3.87 5.96
CA GLY A 103 17.89 3.30 6.14
C GLY A 103 17.64 2.24 5.09
N MET A 104 17.07 1.12 5.51
CA MET A 104 16.55 0.08 4.64
C MET A 104 15.09 -0.15 4.99
N VAL A 105 14.24 -0.27 3.98
CA VAL A 105 12.84 -0.61 4.18
C VAL A 105 12.41 -1.61 3.11
N MET A 106 11.71 -2.63 3.55
CA MET A 106 10.99 -3.57 2.69
C MET A 106 9.51 -3.42 3.00
N LYS A 107 8.71 -3.17 1.96
CA LYS A 107 7.29 -2.88 2.10
C LYS A 107 6.42 -3.85 1.33
N ASN A 108 5.19 -4.01 1.81
CA ASN A 108 4.14 -4.86 1.26
C ASN A 108 4.56 -6.34 1.14
N LEU A 109 5.26 -6.85 2.15
CA LEU A 109 5.48 -8.30 2.32
C LEU A 109 4.18 -8.90 2.84
N GLY A 110 3.37 -9.49 1.96
CA GLY A 110 2.03 -9.93 2.34
C GLY A 110 1.44 -10.95 1.39
N ASN A 111 0.33 -11.54 1.83
CA ASN A 111 -0.39 -12.54 1.05
C ASN A 111 -1.06 -11.88 -0.17
N SER A 112 -1.26 -12.65 -1.23
CA SER A 112 -2.02 -12.19 -2.40
C SER A 112 -3.47 -11.83 -2.00
N MET A 113 -3.98 -10.72 -2.52
CA MET A 113 -5.38 -10.32 -2.36
C MET A 113 -6.26 -11.05 -3.38
N GLU A 114 -7.52 -11.26 -3.03
CA GLU A 114 -8.53 -11.89 -3.90
C GLU A 114 -9.86 -11.17 -3.71
N PHE A 115 -10.55 -10.85 -4.81
CA PHE A 115 -11.87 -10.25 -4.76
C PHE A 115 -12.91 -11.33 -4.50
N ASN A 116 -13.72 -11.15 -3.45
CA ASN A 116 -14.85 -12.02 -3.13
C ASN A 116 -16.13 -11.19 -3.02
N GLY A 117 -17.24 -11.68 -3.55
CA GLY A 117 -18.52 -10.97 -3.55
C GLY A 117 -19.64 -11.79 -4.15
N GLU A 118 -20.88 -11.36 -3.89
CA GLU A 118 -22.10 -12.01 -4.38
C GLU A 118 -22.27 -11.84 -5.90
N ASP A 119 -21.72 -10.78 -6.49
CA ASP A 119 -21.70 -10.57 -7.95
C ASP A 119 -20.87 -11.63 -8.71
N LEU A 120 -20.09 -12.45 -7.99
CA LEU A 120 -19.37 -13.60 -8.57
C LEU A 120 -20.25 -14.86 -8.62
N GLU A 121 -21.44 -14.82 -8.04
CA GLU A 121 -22.41 -15.92 -8.05
C GLU A 121 -23.47 -15.68 -9.12
N ILE A 122 -23.41 -16.47 -10.19
CA ILE A 122 -24.47 -16.47 -11.20
C ILE A 122 -25.34 -17.69 -11.02
N SER A 123 -26.65 -17.47 -11.04
CA SER A 123 -27.63 -18.55 -10.95
C SER A 123 -28.04 -18.97 -12.36
N ILE A 124 -27.46 -20.07 -12.85
CA ILE A 124 -27.70 -20.57 -14.21
C ILE A 124 -28.49 -21.88 -14.20
N LEU A 125 -29.38 -22.01 -15.17
CA LEU A 125 -30.02 -23.28 -15.51
C LEU A 125 -29.13 -23.97 -16.55
N PRO A 126 -28.54 -25.16 -16.27
CA PRO A 126 -27.66 -25.83 -17.24
C PRO A 126 -28.39 -26.10 -18.56
N PRO A 127 -27.77 -25.86 -19.74
CA PRO A 127 -28.41 -26.15 -21.01
C PRO A 127 -28.71 -27.66 -21.12
N GLY A 128 -29.98 -28.02 -21.34
CA GLY A 128 -30.48 -29.40 -21.37
C GLY A 128 -31.23 -29.87 -20.11
N SER A 129 -31.57 -28.97 -19.19
CA SER A 129 -32.34 -29.27 -17.98
C SER A 129 -33.86 -29.35 -18.23
N GLU A 130 -34.53 -30.26 -17.53
CA GLU A 130 -35.97 -30.51 -17.66
C GLU A 130 -36.80 -29.29 -17.21
N PRO A 131 -37.97 -29.01 -17.82
CA PRO A 131 -38.86 -27.94 -17.38
C PRO A 131 -39.26 -28.16 -15.90
N GLY A 132 -38.82 -27.27 -15.00
CA GLY A 132 -39.04 -27.37 -13.54
C GLY A 132 -37.79 -27.64 -12.70
N SER A 133 -36.61 -27.73 -13.33
CA SER A 133 -35.33 -27.89 -12.63
C SER A 133 -34.97 -26.68 -11.75
N ALA A 134 -34.39 -26.94 -10.57
CA ALA A 134 -33.92 -25.88 -9.69
C ALA A 134 -32.66 -25.17 -10.26
N ASN A 135 -32.60 -23.85 -10.09
CA ASN A 135 -31.48 -23.04 -10.55
C ASN A 135 -30.19 -23.43 -9.79
N ARG A 136 -29.05 -23.58 -10.49
CA ARG A 136 -27.77 -23.88 -9.84
C ARG A 136 -26.96 -22.60 -9.70
N ILE A 137 -26.50 -22.33 -8.48
CA ILE A 137 -25.59 -21.22 -8.18
C ILE A 137 -24.17 -21.67 -8.56
N VAL A 138 -23.55 -20.95 -9.48
CA VAL A 138 -22.16 -21.13 -9.89
C VAL A 138 -21.37 -19.91 -9.44
N ARG A 139 -20.29 -20.14 -8.69
CA ARG A 139 -19.40 -19.09 -8.18
C ARG A 139 -18.13 -19.03 -9.02
N PHE A 140 -17.82 -17.87 -9.58
CA PHE A 140 -16.53 -17.61 -10.22
C PHE A 140 -15.48 -17.27 -9.17
N THR A 141 -14.35 -17.98 -9.18
CA THR A 141 -13.18 -17.65 -8.35
C THR A 141 -12.35 -16.60 -9.10
N THR A 142 -12.08 -15.45 -8.45
CA THR A 142 -11.28 -14.39 -9.06
C THR A 142 -9.79 -14.73 -8.98
N ALA A 143 -9.00 -14.14 -9.88
CA ALA A 143 -7.56 -14.30 -9.84
C ALA A 143 -6.99 -13.58 -8.61
N LYS A 144 -6.12 -14.28 -7.89
CA LYS A 144 -5.32 -13.70 -6.80
C LYS A 144 -4.33 -12.70 -7.39
N PHE A 145 -4.25 -11.51 -6.82
CA PHE A 145 -3.29 -10.49 -7.20
C PHE A 145 -2.30 -10.22 -6.07
N GLU A 146 -1.01 -10.19 -6.39
CA GLU A 146 0.03 -9.88 -5.42
C GLU A 146 0.10 -8.37 -5.18
N MET A 147 0.27 -7.99 -3.91
CA MET A 147 0.56 -6.61 -3.59
C MET A 147 1.95 -6.24 -4.11
N PRO A 148 2.12 -5.05 -4.73
CA PRO A 148 3.41 -4.63 -5.24
C PRO A 148 4.38 -4.37 -4.08
N SER A 149 5.26 -5.32 -3.85
CA SER A 149 6.35 -5.18 -2.90
C SER A 149 7.42 -4.24 -3.45
N TYR A 150 8.10 -3.52 -2.56
CA TYR A 150 9.26 -2.74 -2.93
C TYR A 150 10.28 -2.69 -1.82
N PHE A 151 11.54 -2.65 -2.25
CA PHE A 151 12.69 -2.47 -1.41
C PHE A 151 13.24 -1.07 -1.64
N SER A 152 13.52 -0.34 -0.57
CA SER A 152 14.16 0.96 -0.65
C SER A 152 15.32 1.06 0.33
N PHE A 153 16.40 1.65 -0.17
CA PHE A 153 17.60 1.98 0.59
C PHE A 153 17.78 3.49 0.55
N ALA A 154 18.06 4.10 1.69
CA ALA A 154 18.33 5.53 1.80
C ALA A 154 19.59 5.79 2.62
N ALA A 155 20.31 6.84 2.27
CA ALA A 155 21.45 7.34 3.01
C ALA A 155 21.31 8.84 3.20
N ASN A 156 21.55 9.33 4.40
CA ASN A 156 21.63 10.76 4.70
C ASN A 156 22.96 11.09 5.37
N ALA A 157 23.58 12.19 5.00
CA ALA A 157 24.84 12.66 5.60
C ALA A 157 24.81 14.18 5.80
N ASP A 158 25.37 14.65 6.91
CA ASP A 158 25.56 16.08 7.14
C ASP A 158 26.90 16.49 6.50
N LEU A 159 26.85 17.34 5.47
CA LEU A 159 28.04 17.85 4.79
C LEU A 159 28.74 18.93 5.61
N MET A 160 27.96 19.89 6.10
CA MET A 160 28.43 21.03 6.90
C MET A 160 27.45 21.27 8.04
N ARG A 161 28.00 21.54 9.23
CA ARG A 161 27.24 21.94 10.41
C ARG A 161 27.98 23.08 11.08
N GLU A 162 27.41 24.28 11.02
CA GLU A 162 27.95 25.48 11.64
C GLU A 162 26.87 26.11 12.52
N GLY A 163 26.99 25.90 13.83
CA GLY A 163 25.98 26.33 14.81
C GLY A 163 24.60 25.73 14.50
N ALA A 164 23.64 26.59 14.16
CA ALA A 164 22.28 26.21 13.78
C ALA A 164 22.13 25.80 12.31
N ASN A 165 23.10 26.12 11.46
CA ASN A 165 23.05 25.83 10.03
C ASN A 165 23.56 24.41 9.75
N VAL A 166 22.72 23.59 9.12
CA VAL A 166 23.08 22.23 8.72
C VAL A 166 22.79 22.04 7.24
N LEU A 167 23.81 21.72 6.45
CA LEU A 167 23.66 21.25 5.08
C LEU A 167 23.68 19.72 5.07
N GLN A 168 22.62 19.11 4.55
CA GLN A 168 22.48 17.65 4.48
C GLN A 168 22.31 17.19 3.04
N ILE A 169 22.89 16.04 2.72
CA ILE A 169 22.60 15.30 1.49
C ILE A 169 21.76 14.07 1.84
N LEU A 170 20.76 13.80 1.01
CA LEU A 170 19.94 12.61 1.07
C LEU A 170 19.98 11.90 -0.29
N GLY A 171 20.28 10.61 -0.27
CA GLY A 171 20.15 9.71 -1.42
C GLY A 171 19.16 8.60 -1.08
N ALA A 172 18.27 8.27 -2.01
CA ALA A 172 17.37 7.14 -1.88
C ALA A 172 17.31 6.35 -3.20
N PHE A 173 17.32 5.03 -3.09
CA PHE A 173 17.17 4.10 -4.19
C PHE A 173 16.00 3.18 -3.87
N GLN A 174 15.04 3.07 -4.78
CA GLN A 174 13.89 2.21 -4.63
C GLN A 174 13.77 1.25 -5.82
N LYS A 175 13.58 -0.03 -5.51
CA LYS A 175 13.30 -1.10 -6.46
C LYS A 175 11.93 -1.69 -6.15
N ARG A 176 11.03 -1.69 -7.12
CA ARG A 176 9.71 -2.33 -7.04
C ARG A 176 9.78 -3.74 -7.64
N SER A 177 9.13 -4.70 -7.00
CA SER A 177 8.83 -6.01 -7.59
C SER A 177 7.51 -5.90 -8.34
N GLY A 178 7.57 -6.05 -9.66
CA GLY A 178 6.44 -6.23 -10.55
C GLY A 178 6.92 -6.97 -11.80
N PRO A 179 6.03 -7.46 -12.66
CA PRO A 179 6.41 -8.20 -13.88
C PRO A 179 7.15 -7.34 -14.92
N THR A 180 7.48 -6.09 -14.63
CA THR A 180 8.33 -5.25 -15.47
C THR A 180 9.23 -4.39 -14.59
N ALA A 181 10.53 -4.69 -14.64
CA ALA A 181 11.56 -3.96 -13.92
C ALA A 181 11.84 -2.61 -14.62
N THR A 182 11.17 -1.54 -14.22
CA THR A 182 11.59 -0.18 -14.54
C THR A 182 12.19 0.48 -13.30
N SER A 183 13.52 0.54 -13.24
CA SER A 183 14.28 1.28 -12.23
C SER A 183 14.19 2.78 -12.51
N SER A 184 13.47 3.56 -11.69
CA SER A 184 13.53 5.02 -11.76
C SER A 184 14.69 5.51 -10.88
N CYS A 185 15.79 5.93 -11.51
CA CYS A 185 16.85 6.67 -10.83
C CYS A 185 16.44 8.16 -10.78
N SER A 186 16.00 8.65 -9.62
CA SER A 186 15.70 10.08 -9.43
C SER A 186 17.00 10.81 -9.09
N GLY A 187 17.68 11.33 -10.12
CA GLY A 187 18.82 12.23 -9.99
C GLY A 187 18.38 13.67 -9.75
N ALA A 188 18.94 14.30 -8.72
CA ALA A 188 18.73 15.70 -8.38
C ALA A 188 19.04 16.62 -9.57
N ARG A 189 18.02 17.33 -10.06
CA ARG A 189 18.15 18.32 -11.14
C ARG A 189 18.49 19.67 -10.50
N GLY A 190 19.77 20.02 -10.45
CA GLY A 190 20.24 21.36 -10.09
C GLY A 190 20.15 22.27 -11.32
N SER A 191 19.27 23.27 -11.28
CA SER A 191 19.18 24.31 -12.31
C SER A 191 20.19 25.41 -12.01
N ALA A 192 21.30 25.45 -12.75
CA ALA A 192 22.11 26.66 -12.91
C ALA A 192 21.82 27.22 -14.31
N ARG A 193 21.10 28.34 -14.37
CA ARG A 193 20.98 29.18 -15.57
C ARG A 193 22.17 30.14 -15.58
N TRP A 194 22.86 30.21 -16.71
CA TRP A 194 23.60 31.40 -17.13
C TRP A 194 22.72 32.15 -18.14
#